data_AF-A0A919IS41-F1
#
_entry.id   AF-A0A919IS41-F1
#
_cell.length_a   1.000
_cell.length_b   1.000
_cell.length_c   1.000
_cell.angle_alpha   90.00
_cell.angle_beta   90.00
_cell.angle_gamma   90.00
#
_symmetry.space_group_name_H-M   'P 1'
#
loop_
_entity.id
_entity.type
_entity.pdbx_description
1 polymer ?
#
loop_
_entity_poly.entity_id
_entity_poly.type
_entity_poly.pdbx_seq_one_letter_code
_entity_poly.pdbx_strand_id
1 'polypeptide(L)'
;MVRRLATLALVAGAIVLGSGAPASAHAGGLVATDARSRVTAITPEIPGLTVIAIEDGAKLRLTNRTGRPVTISGINRTVAPGETLTWADSRSTPENKEIDSGRTAEWELSLDAGGTAVTVSGVLTGERPPEPLPWWGLAIVAAVAIPVIARRLHRADLLLSAAGLVAMAASVAHVTGSTLAVESAPVAGTFLNAAGINLLSWPLMLGGAWVALRGRPAGLLAVCAGAALTAVFVLPDVTSFHRAVLPFAGPAALERILVVLALGLGAGVAIAGASVLRTLAQRAAVAEEGV
;
A
#
# COMPACT_ATOMS: atom_id res chain seq x y z
N MET A 1 25.58 12.70 20.05
CA MET A 1 25.07 12.41 18.68
C MET A 1 24.15 11.18 18.65
N VAL A 2 24.55 10.06 19.27
CA VAL A 2 23.71 8.84 19.43
C VAL A 2 22.34 9.14 20.05
N ARG A 3 22.32 9.98 21.11
CA ARG A 3 21.06 10.37 21.79
C ARG A 3 20.08 11.10 20.87
N ARG A 4 20.54 11.95 19.94
CA ARG A 4 19.66 12.69 19.00
C ARG A 4 19.13 11.82 17.86
N LEU A 5 19.92 10.88 17.37
CA LEU A 5 19.49 9.85 16.41
C LEU A 5 18.48 8.90 17.04
N ALA A 6 18.69 8.50 18.30
CA ALA A 6 17.72 7.73 19.07
C ALA A 6 16.41 8.50 19.26
N THR A 7 16.46 9.80 19.59
CA THR A 7 15.25 10.63 19.70
C THR A 7 14.51 10.78 18.36
N LEU A 8 15.22 10.98 17.25
CA LEU A 8 14.60 11.04 15.92
C LEU A 8 13.96 9.71 15.51
N ALA A 9 14.61 8.58 15.77
CA ALA A 9 14.06 7.25 15.52
C ALA A 9 12.82 6.97 16.39
N LEU A 10 12.85 7.43 17.65
CA LEU A 10 11.75 7.24 18.61
C LEU A 10 10.56 8.16 18.30
N VAL A 11 10.82 9.40 17.85
CA VAL A 11 9.79 10.34 17.37
C VAL A 11 9.21 9.89 16.04
N ALA A 12 10.05 9.46 15.08
CA ALA A 12 9.56 8.85 13.85
C ALA A 12 8.72 7.62 14.16
N GLY A 13 9.19 6.72 15.02
CA GLY A 13 8.44 5.56 15.51
C GLY A 13 7.11 5.95 16.16
N ALA A 14 7.08 7.00 16.99
CA ALA A 14 5.85 7.49 17.61
C ALA A 14 4.85 8.11 16.61
N ILE A 15 5.34 8.75 15.54
CA ILE A 15 4.50 9.30 14.46
C ILE A 15 3.92 8.17 13.59
N VAL A 16 4.71 7.12 13.32
CA VAL A 16 4.23 5.90 12.63
C VAL A 16 3.18 5.19 13.47
N LEU A 17 3.40 5.04 14.77
CA LEU A 17 2.49 4.34 15.68
C LEU A 17 1.24 5.17 16.03
N GLY A 18 1.26 6.49 15.85
CA GLY A 18 0.20 7.41 16.27
C GLY A 18 -0.76 7.90 15.17
N SER A 19 -0.51 7.62 13.89
CA SER A 19 -1.34 8.12 12.79
C SER A 19 -2.35 7.07 12.31
N GLY A 20 -3.52 7.02 12.95
CA GLY A 20 -4.65 6.17 12.55
C GLY A 20 -5.42 6.62 11.30
N ALA A 21 -4.82 7.41 10.40
CA ALA A 21 -5.54 8.14 9.34
C ALA A 21 -5.02 8.07 7.87
N PRO A 22 -3.82 7.58 7.52
CA PRO A 22 -3.44 7.52 6.10
C PRO A 22 -4.23 6.47 5.28
N ALA A 23 -4.77 5.44 5.95
CA ALA A 23 -5.24 4.21 5.29
C ALA A 23 -6.48 4.38 4.40
N SER A 24 -7.27 5.46 4.56
CA SER A 24 -8.53 5.64 3.81
C SER A 24 -8.33 6.08 2.35
N ALA A 25 -7.16 6.65 1.99
CA ALA A 25 -6.85 7.13 0.63
C ALA A 25 -5.95 6.18 -0.17
N HIS A 26 -5.71 4.97 0.33
CA HIS A 26 -4.80 4.00 -0.28
C HIS A 26 -5.58 2.80 -0.81
N ALA A 27 -5.23 2.29 -1.99
CA ALA A 27 -5.86 1.12 -2.63
C ALA A 27 -7.41 1.15 -2.66
N GLY A 28 -8.03 2.31 -2.96
CA GLY A 28 -9.50 2.43 -3.02
C GLY A 28 -10.22 2.14 -1.69
N GLY A 29 -9.52 2.32 -0.57
CA GLY A 29 -10.02 2.07 0.79
C GLY A 29 -9.88 0.61 1.23
N LEU A 30 -9.17 -0.23 0.47
CA LEU A 30 -8.86 -1.59 0.89
C LEU A 30 -7.74 -1.61 1.92
N VAL A 31 -7.84 -2.53 2.87
CA VAL A 31 -6.85 -2.74 3.93
C VAL A 31 -6.35 -4.18 3.94
N ALA A 32 -5.12 -4.39 4.40
CA ALA A 32 -4.56 -5.73 4.55
C ALA A 32 -5.20 -6.47 5.74
N THR A 33 -5.50 -7.76 5.55
CA THR A 33 -6.20 -8.61 6.53
C THR A 33 -5.54 -9.98 6.65
N ASP A 34 -6.03 -10.81 7.57
CA ASP A 34 -5.60 -12.20 7.76
C ASP A 34 -6.68 -13.21 7.37
N ALA A 35 -7.70 -12.78 6.64
CA ALA A 35 -8.77 -13.65 6.19
C ALA A 35 -9.31 -13.24 4.83
N ARG A 36 -9.81 -14.22 4.08
CA ARG A 36 -10.56 -14.01 2.82
C ARG A 36 -12.03 -14.32 3.03
N SER A 37 -12.90 -13.60 2.33
CA SER A 37 -14.33 -13.91 2.31
C SER A 37 -14.78 -14.46 0.97
N ARG A 38 -15.71 -15.41 0.99
CA ARG A 38 -16.31 -15.98 -0.23
C ARG A 38 -17.79 -16.27 -0.03
N VAL A 39 -18.60 -15.96 -1.04
CA VAL A 39 -19.99 -16.45 -1.14
C VAL A 39 -19.98 -17.93 -1.49
N THR A 40 -20.72 -18.73 -0.74
CA THR A 40 -20.81 -20.18 -0.93
C THR A 40 -22.15 -20.62 -1.51
N ALA A 41 -23.25 -19.93 -1.19
CA ALA A 41 -24.58 -20.29 -1.66
C ALA A 41 -25.53 -19.08 -1.76
N ILE A 42 -26.56 -19.22 -2.61
CA ILE A 42 -27.72 -18.32 -2.70
C ILE A 42 -28.97 -19.21 -2.66
N THR A 43 -29.80 -19.06 -1.62
CA THR A 43 -30.90 -19.97 -1.33
C THR A 43 -32.23 -19.22 -1.12
N PRO A 44 -33.30 -19.52 -1.91
CA PRO A 44 -33.27 -20.38 -3.08
C PRO A 44 -32.45 -19.76 -4.21
N GLU A 45 -31.97 -20.59 -5.14
CA GLU A 45 -31.34 -20.09 -6.36
C GLU A 45 -32.36 -19.30 -7.19
N ILE A 46 -32.01 -18.06 -7.56
CA ILE A 46 -32.84 -17.21 -8.41
C ILE A 46 -32.14 -17.06 -9.77
N PRO A 47 -32.75 -17.54 -10.88
CA PRO A 47 -32.17 -17.37 -12.20
C PRO A 47 -31.88 -15.90 -12.53
N GLY A 48 -30.63 -15.60 -12.90
CA GLY A 48 -30.17 -14.26 -13.22
C GLY A 48 -29.69 -13.43 -12.03
N LEU A 49 -29.83 -13.90 -10.79
CA LEU A 49 -29.22 -13.25 -9.62
C LEU A 49 -27.82 -13.82 -9.40
N THR A 50 -26.82 -12.95 -9.27
CA THR A 50 -25.45 -13.35 -8.90
C THR A 50 -24.97 -12.46 -7.78
N VAL A 51 -24.40 -13.08 -6.74
CA VAL A 51 -23.71 -12.39 -5.65
C VAL A 51 -22.36 -13.06 -5.46
N ILE A 52 -21.28 -12.27 -5.52
CA ILE A 52 -19.92 -12.75 -5.31
C ILE A 52 -19.19 -11.84 -4.33
N ALA A 53 -18.23 -12.41 -3.61
CA ALA A 53 -17.22 -11.64 -2.91
C ALA A 53 -16.14 -11.21 -3.91
N ILE A 54 -15.71 -9.96 -3.82
CA ILE A 54 -14.64 -9.36 -4.64
C ILE A 54 -13.61 -8.71 -3.71
N GLU A 55 -12.45 -8.32 -4.26
CA GLU A 55 -11.42 -7.61 -3.48
C GLU A 55 -11.05 -8.40 -2.20
N ASP A 56 -10.84 -9.71 -2.39
CA ASP A 56 -10.57 -10.71 -1.33
C ASP A 56 -11.61 -10.79 -0.21
N GLY A 57 -12.82 -10.30 -0.48
CA GLY A 57 -13.94 -10.33 0.44
C GLY A 57 -14.20 -9.02 1.16
N ALA A 58 -13.43 -7.97 0.90
CA ALA A 58 -13.70 -6.64 1.43
C ALA A 58 -15.06 -6.09 0.97
N LYS A 59 -15.52 -6.49 -0.22
CA LYS A 59 -16.81 -6.08 -0.79
C LYS A 59 -17.57 -7.24 -1.41
N LEU A 60 -18.87 -7.05 -1.54
CA LEU A 60 -19.77 -7.90 -2.30
C LEU A 60 -20.19 -7.19 -3.59
N ARG A 61 -20.31 -7.95 -4.67
CA ARG A 61 -20.89 -7.51 -5.94
C ARG A 61 -22.16 -8.31 -6.20
N LEU A 62 -23.27 -7.59 -6.34
CA LEU A 62 -24.55 -8.15 -6.79
C LEU A 62 -24.80 -7.69 -8.22
N THR A 63 -25.06 -8.65 -9.11
CA THR A 63 -25.50 -8.40 -10.49
C THR A 63 -26.92 -8.95 -10.64
N ASN A 64 -27.86 -8.06 -10.97
CA ASN A 64 -29.28 -8.40 -11.12
C ASN A 64 -29.62 -8.54 -12.61
N ARG A 65 -29.58 -9.76 -13.13
CA ARG A 65 -30.11 -10.09 -14.48
C ARG A 65 -31.49 -10.76 -14.41
N THR A 66 -32.17 -10.65 -13.26
CA THR A 66 -33.55 -11.11 -13.13
C THR A 66 -34.51 -10.12 -13.80
N GLY A 67 -35.79 -10.48 -13.92
CA GLY A 67 -36.84 -9.56 -14.39
C GLY A 67 -37.43 -8.64 -13.31
N ARG A 68 -36.88 -8.63 -12.09
CA ARG A 68 -37.46 -7.94 -10.92
C ARG A 68 -36.40 -7.23 -10.07
N PRO A 69 -36.76 -6.18 -9.31
CA PRO A 69 -35.83 -5.54 -8.38
C PRO A 69 -35.37 -6.51 -7.28
N VAL A 70 -34.13 -6.34 -6.82
CA VAL A 70 -33.57 -7.09 -5.70
C VAL A 70 -33.15 -6.11 -4.60
N THR A 71 -33.70 -6.27 -3.40
CA THR A 71 -33.43 -5.41 -2.24
C THR A 71 -32.51 -6.12 -1.26
N ILE A 72 -31.44 -5.45 -0.84
CA ILE A 72 -30.52 -5.93 0.18
C ILE A 72 -30.99 -5.41 1.53
N SER A 73 -31.56 -6.29 2.35
CA SER A 73 -32.27 -5.89 3.58
C SER A 73 -31.37 -5.17 4.59
N GLY A 74 -30.11 -5.62 4.72
CA GLY A 74 -29.18 -5.08 5.72
C GLY A 74 -28.73 -3.64 5.49
N ILE A 75 -28.82 -3.14 4.25
CA ILE A 75 -28.43 -1.76 3.89
C ILE A 75 -29.57 -0.96 3.28
N ASN A 76 -30.77 -1.55 3.19
CA ASN A 76 -31.96 -0.98 2.57
C ASN A 76 -31.69 -0.37 1.18
N ARG A 77 -31.04 -1.13 0.30
CA ARG A 77 -30.74 -0.72 -1.08
C ARG A 77 -31.38 -1.68 -2.07
N THR A 78 -32.04 -1.12 -3.08
CA THR A 78 -32.64 -1.88 -4.18
C THR A 78 -31.79 -1.74 -5.44
N VAL A 79 -31.60 -2.86 -6.13
CA VAL A 79 -30.85 -2.98 -7.40
C VAL A 79 -31.85 -3.32 -8.50
N ALA A 80 -32.00 -2.45 -9.49
CA ALA A 80 -32.96 -2.66 -10.57
C ALA A 80 -32.52 -3.79 -11.53
N PRO A 81 -33.43 -4.36 -12.33
CA PRO A 81 -33.06 -5.27 -13.41
C PRO A 81 -32.01 -4.65 -14.34
N GLY A 82 -30.97 -5.43 -14.68
CA GLY A 82 -29.84 -5.01 -15.50
C GLY A 82 -28.72 -4.29 -14.74
N GLU A 83 -28.92 -3.93 -13.48
CA GLU A 83 -27.93 -3.19 -12.71
C GLU A 83 -26.96 -4.08 -11.93
N THR A 84 -25.85 -3.47 -11.52
CA THR A 84 -24.86 -4.05 -10.62
C THR A 84 -24.60 -3.09 -9.47
N LEU A 85 -24.57 -3.62 -8.26
CA LEU A 85 -24.20 -2.86 -7.06
C LEU A 85 -23.02 -3.54 -6.37
N THR A 86 -22.09 -2.72 -5.91
CA THR A 86 -20.97 -3.16 -5.07
C THR A 86 -21.02 -2.44 -3.74
N TRP A 87 -20.83 -3.14 -2.63
CA TRP A 87 -20.83 -2.56 -1.28
C TRP A 87 -19.96 -3.36 -0.31
N ALA A 88 -19.52 -2.71 0.77
CA ALA A 88 -18.91 -3.39 1.92
C ALA A 88 -20.00 -3.75 2.93
N ASP A 89 -19.94 -4.96 3.50
CA ASP A 89 -20.88 -5.43 4.52
C ASP A 89 -20.10 -5.94 5.74
N SER A 90 -20.47 -5.49 6.94
CA SER A 90 -19.77 -5.85 8.18
C SER A 90 -19.83 -7.35 8.48
N ARG A 91 -20.82 -8.07 7.95
CA ARG A 91 -20.96 -9.53 8.16
C ARG A 91 -20.01 -10.32 7.28
N SER A 92 -19.77 -9.89 6.05
CA SER A 92 -18.93 -10.62 5.10
C SER A 92 -17.48 -10.11 5.03
N THR A 93 -17.21 -8.85 5.34
CA THR A 93 -15.84 -8.30 5.27
C THR A 93 -14.90 -8.97 6.26
N PRO A 94 -13.64 -9.28 5.89
CA PRO A 94 -12.61 -9.73 6.82
C PRO A 94 -12.01 -8.59 7.65
N GLU A 95 -12.29 -7.33 7.29
CA GLU A 95 -11.78 -6.17 8.01
C GLU A 95 -12.20 -6.20 9.49
N ASN A 96 -11.24 -5.92 10.38
CA ASN A 96 -11.43 -5.93 11.84
C ASN A 96 -11.93 -7.27 12.42
N LYS A 97 -11.70 -8.39 11.71
CA LYS A 97 -12.00 -9.74 12.20
C LYS A 97 -10.73 -10.54 12.38
N GLU A 98 -10.71 -11.31 13.47
CA GLU A 98 -9.65 -12.26 13.78
C GLU A 98 -10.20 -13.66 13.55
N ILE A 99 -9.75 -14.29 12.47
CA ILE A 99 -10.03 -15.69 12.17
C ILE A 99 -8.70 -16.43 12.20
N ASP A 100 -8.55 -17.36 13.14
CA ASP A 100 -7.33 -18.15 13.25
C ASP A 100 -6.98 -18.86 11.93
N SER A 101 -5.69 -18.98 11.64
CA SER A 101 -5.22 -19.62 10.41
C SER A 101 -5.78 -21.04 10.26
N GLY A 102 -6.40 -21.32 9.11
CA GLY A 102 -7.05 -22.60 8.81
C GLY A 102 -8.41 -22.79 9.47
N ARG A 103 -8.91 -21.81 10.24
CA ARG A 103 -10.28 -21.79 10.76
C ARG A 103 -11.19 -21.01 9.82
N THR A 104 -12.48 -21.28 9.96
CA THR A 104 -13.54 -20.64 9.18
C THR A 104 -14.60 -20.05 10.08
N ALA A 105 -15.22 -18.96 9.63
CA ALA A 105 -16.41 -18.39 10.25
C ALA A 105 -17.48 -18.16 9.17
N GLU A 106 -18.69 -18.65 9.41
CA GLU A 106 -19.82 -18.51 8.49
C GLU A 106 -20.47 -17.13 8.65
N TRP A 107 -21.06 -16.65 7.57
CA TRP A 107 -21.88 -15.45 7.57
C TRP A 107 -23.04 -15.58 6.59
N GLU A 108 -24.12 -14.85 6.88
CA GLU A 108 -25.30 -14.81 6.04
C GLU A 108 -25.83 -13.38 5.89
N LEU A 109 -26.48 -13.13 4.76
CA LEU A 109 -27.23 -11.91 4.51
C LEU A 109 -28.54 -12.22 3.79
N SER A 110 -29.56 -11.42 4.05
CA SER A 110 -30.87 -11.56 3.45
C SER A 110 -31.09 -10.54 2.34
N LEU A 111 -31.69 -11.02 1.26
CA LEU A 111 -32.17 -10.25 0.12
C LEU A 111 -33.68 -10.51 -0.07
N ASP A 112 -34.36 -9.57 -0.70
CA ASP A 112 -35.69 -9.76 -1.26
C ASP A 112 -35.63 -9.63 -2.78
N ALA A 113 -35.92 -10.70 -3.52
CA ALA A 113 -35.98 -10.69 -4.97
C ALA A 113 -37.44 -10.61 -5.43
N GLY A 114 -38.01 -9.41 -5.42
CA GLY A 114 -39.41 -9.15 -5.76
C GLY A 114 -40.39 -10.04 -4.98
N GLY A 115 -40.32 -9.96 -3.65
CA GLY A 115 -41.16 -10.70 -2.70
C GLY A 115 -40.68 -12.10 -2.35
N THR A 116 -39.61 -12.59 -2.97
CA THR A 116 -38.97 -13.87 -2.61
C THR A 116 -37.82 -13.60 -1.65
N ALA A 117 -37.92 -14.09 -0.42
CA ALA A 117 -36.82 -14.05 0.53
C ALA A 117 -35.66 -14.96 0.05
N VAL A 118 -34.46 -14.40 -0.01
CA VAL A 118 -33.24 -15.09 -0.46
C VAL A 118 -32.15 -14.90 0.57
N THR A 119 -31.54 -15.99 1.02
CA THR A 119 -30.36 -15.99 1.88
C THR A 119 -29.11 -16.18 1.04
N VAL A 120 -28.15 -15.27 1.17
CA VAL A 120 -26.80 -15.46 0.63
C VAL A 120 -25.90 -15.86 1.79
N SER A 121 -25.33 -17.06 1.68
CA SER A 121 -24.43 -17.61 2.69
C SER A 121 -22.99 -17.53 2.18
N GLY A 122 -22.05 -17.36 3.09
CA GLY A 122 -20.64 -17.32 2.78
C GLY A 122 -19.77 -17.68 3.97
N VAL A 123 -18.47 -17.69 3.71
CA VAL A 123 -17.45 -18.08 4.69
C VAL A 123 -16.28 -17.12 4.66
N LEU A 124 -15.78 -16.80 5.86
CA LEU A 124 -14.49 -16.20 6.10
C LEU A 124 -13.49 -17.32 6.39
N THR A 125 -12.35 -17.33 5.72
CA THR A 125 -11.27 -18.31 5.95
C THR A 125 -10.02 -17.58 6.42
N GLY A 126 -9.52 -17.96 7.59
CA GLY A 126 -8.28 -17.43 8.16
C GLY A 126 -7.05 -17.94 7.41
N GLU A 127 -6.21 -17.02 6.97
CA GLU A 127 -4.98 -17.25 6.24
C GLU A 127 -3.77 -17.16 7.18
N ARG A 128 -2.66 -17.82 6.83
CA ARG A 128 -1.45 -17.75 7.66
C ARG A 128 -0.69 -16.44 7.40
N PRO A 129 -0.49 -15.58 8.41
CA PRO A 129 0.38 -14.42 8.27
C PRO A 129 1.83 -14.81 7.96
N PRO A 130 2.58 -13.97 7.24
CA PRO A 130 4.01 -14.18 7.05
C PRO A 130 4.78 -13.99 8.37
N GLU A 131 6.02 -14.50 8.41
CA GLU A 131 6.99 -14.08 9.42
C GLU A 131 7.45 -12.64 9.12
N PRO A 132 7.26 -11.65 10.01
CA PRO A 132 7.50 -10.25 9.69
C PRO A 132 8.99 -9.85 9.76
N LEU A 133 9.78 -10.49 10.62
CA LEU A 133 11.17 -10.09 10.90
C LEU A 133 12.10 -10.10 9.67
N PRO A 134 12.04 -11.10 8.76
CA PRO A 134 12.87 -11.09 7.55
C PRO A 134 12.63 -9.87 6.67
N TRP A 135 11.38 -9.43 6.52
CA TRP A 135 11.02 -8.27 5.69
C TRP A 135 11.54 -6.96 6.28
N TRP A 136 11.38 -6.78 7.59
CA TRP A 136 12.01 -5.66 8.31
C TRP A 136 13.53 -5.68 8.20
N GLY A 137 14.14 -6.86 8.36
CA GLY A 137 15.58 -7.06 8.19
C GLY A 137 16.07 -6.61 6.82
N LEU A 138 15.39 -7.02 5.75
CA LEU A 138 15.72 -6.61 4.38
C LEU A 138 15.59 -5.10 4.17
N ALA A 139 14.51 -4.48 4.65
CA ALA A 139 14.31 -3.03 4.54
C ALA A 139 15.40 -2.25 5.29
N ILE A 140 15.75 -2.66 6.50
CA ILE A 140 16.81 -2.04 7.32
C ILE A 140 18.18 -2.22 6.65
N VAL A 141 18.49 -3.43 6.18
CA VAL A 141 19.76 -3.71 5.48
C VAL A 141 19.89 -2.83 4.25
N ALA A 142 18.84 -2.69 3.43
CA ALA A 142 18.84 -1.79 2.28
C ALA A 142 19.06 -0.33 2.70
N ALA A 143 18.36 0.16 3.73
CA ALA A 143 18.48 1.52 4.22
C ALA A 143 19.88 1.84 4.78
N VAL A 144 20.57 0.87 5.38
CA VAL A 144 21.92 1.05 5.93
C VAL A 144 23.00 0.85 4.87
N ALA A 145 22.85 -0.14 3.98
CA ALA A 145 23.85 -0.48 2.98
C ALA A 145 24.10 0.68 2.01
N ILE A 146 23.05 1.36 1.55
CA ILE A 146 23.17 2.48 0.59
C ILE A 146 24.12 3.58 1.08
N PRO A 147 23.92 4.23 2.24
CA PRO A 147 24.84 5.27 2.71
C PRO A 147 26.23 4.73 3.07
N VAL A 148 26.35 3.48 3.53
CA VAL A 148 27.66 2.87 3.84
C VAL A 148 28.49 2.64 2.58
N ILE A 149 27.87 2.09 1.53
CA ILE A 149 28.53 1.83 0.25
C ILE A 149 28.83 3.15 -0.45
N ALA A 150 27.88 4.10 -0.45
CA ALA A 150 28.07 5.42 -1.07
C ALA A 150 29.33 6.14 -0.55
N ARG A 151 29.65 6.01 0.76
CA ARG A 151 30.88 6.59 1.35
C ARG A 151 32.18 6.01 0.81
N ARG A 152 32.15 4.82 0.22
CA ARG A 152 33.33 4.11 -0.28
C ARG A 152 33.50 4.22 -1.80
N LEU A 153 32.49 4.69 -2.52
CA LEU A 153 32.49 4.75 -3.98
C LEU A 153 32.91 6.14 -4.47
N HIS A 154 33.78 6.18 -5.49
CA HIS A 154 34.13 7.42 -6.19
C HIS A 154 32.93 8.04 -6.93
N ARG A 155 31.98 7.21 -7.39
CA ARG A 155 30.75 7.63 -8.09
C ARG A 155 29.49 7.30 -7.27
N ALA A 156 29.44 7.84 -6.06
CA ALA A 156 28.30 7.69 -5.15
C ALA A 156 27.00 8.27 -5.74
N ASP A 157 27.11 9.31 -6.57
CA ASP A 157 26.02 9.90 -7.34
C ASP A 157 25.28 8.89 -8.23
N LEU A 158 26.01 8.00 -8.91
CA LEU A 158 25.42 6.94 -9.73
C LEU A 158 24.67 5.90 -8.88
N LEU A 159 25.27 5.48 -7.76
CA LEU A 159 24.62 4.54 -6.83
C LEU A 159 23.32 5.12 -6.29
N LEU A 160 23.35 6.37 -5.82
CA LEU A 160 22.19 7.02 -5.23
C LEU A 160 21.10 7.28 -6.27
N SER A 161 21.48 7.66 -7.50
CA SER A 161 20.54 7.81 -8.61
C SER A 161 19.90 6.48 -8.98
N ALA A 162 20.70 5.41 -9.13
CA ALA A 162 20.19 4.08 -9.45
C ALA A 162 19.27 3.55 -8.35
N ALA A 163 19.68 3.64 -7.08
CA ALA A 163 18.86 3.21 -5.95
C ALA A 163 17.55 4.00 -5.84
N GLY A 164 17.59 5.33 -6.08
CA GLY A 164 16.40 6.17 -6.13
C GLY A 164 15.45 5.77 -7.27
N LEU A 165 15.98 5.47 -8.47
CA LEU A 165 15.17 4.99 -9.60
C LEU A 165 14.57 3.60 -9.35
N VAL A 166 15.27 2.71 -8.64
CA VAL A 166 14.71 1.42 -8.23
C VAL A 166 13.60 1.61 -7.19
N ALA A 167 13.79 2.49 -6.20
CA ALA A 167 12.74 2.85 -5.24
C ALA A 167 11.49 3.43 -5.94
N MET A 168 11.70 4.32 -6.93
CA MET A 168 10.66 4.87 -7.78
C MET A 168 9.91 3.77 -8.54
N ALA A 169 10.63 2.89 -9.24
CA ALA A 169 10.02 1.82 -10.02
C ALA A 169 9.22 0.85 -9.12
N ALA A 170 9.75 0.52 -7.94
CA ALA A 170 9.05 -0.31 -6.97
C ALA A 170 7.77 0.36 -6.46
N SER A 171 7.82 1.66 -6.16
CA SER A 171 6.65 2.47 -5.77
C SER A 171 5.59 2.53 -6.88
N VAL A 172 5.97 2.74 -8.14
CA VAL A 172 5.03 2.72 -9.28
C VAL A 172 4.35 1.35 -9.39
N ALA A 173 5.14 0.26 -9.34
CA ALA A 173 4.60 -1.09 -9.43
C ALA A 173 3.67 -1.45 -8.26
N HIS A 174 4.01 -1.02 -7.03
CA HIS A 174 3.16 -1.16 -5.86
C HIS A 174 1.80 -0.45 -6.08
N VAL A 175 1.83 0.84 -6.43
CA VAL A 175 0.61 1.63 -6.69
C VAL A 175 -0.23 1.03 -7.81
N THR A 176 0.41 0.56 -8.89
CA THR A 176 -0.29 -0.13 -9.99
C THR A 176 -0.95 -1.41 -9.51
N GLY A 177 -0.24 -2.28 -8.78
CA GLY A 177 -0.81 -3.53 -8.28
C GLY A 177 -1.96 -3.30 -7.29
N SER A 178 -1.83 -2.31 -6.40
CA SER A 178 -2.92 -1.92 -5.50
C SER A 178 -4.12 -1.32 -6.22
N THR A 179 -3.88 -0.55 -7.29
CA THR A 179 -4.96 -0.04 -8.15
C THR A 179 -5.72 -1.16 -8.82
N LEU A 180 -5.01 -2.16 -9.35
CA LEU A 180 -5.60 -3.29 -10.06
C LEU A 180 -6.32 -4.27 -9.11
N ALA A 181 -6.03 -4.23 -7.82
CA ALA A 181 -6.77 -5.01 -6.81
C ALA A 181 -8.20 -4.47 -6.59
N VAL A 182 -8.43 -3.19 -6.92
CA VAL A 182 -9.73 -2.54 -6.75
C VAL A 182 -10.58 -2.76 -8.00
N GLU A 183 -11.57 -3.64 -7.89
CA GLU A 183 -12.52 -3.89 -8.98
C GLU A 183 -13.77 -3.00 -8.88
N SER A 184 -13.98 -2.35 -7.74
CA SER A 184 -15.21 -1.61 -7.42
C SER A 184 -15.20 -0.14 -7.83
N ALA A 185 -14.09 0.38 -8.34
CA ALA A 185 -13.90 1.78 -8.65
C ALA A 185 -13.16 2.00 -9.98
N PRO A 186 -13.32 3.16 -10.65
CA PRO A 186 -12.62 3.46 -11.89
C PRO A 186 -11.10 3.50 -11.73
N VAL A 187 -10.39 2.73 -12.56
CA VAL A 187 -8.93 2.53 -12.50
C VAL A 187 -8.16 3.86 -12.45
N ALA A 188 -8.51 4.84 -13.28
CA ALA A 188 -7.79 6.12 -13.34
C ALA A 188 -7.91 6.92 -12.03
N GLY A 189 -9.11 6.96 -11.44
CA GLY A 189 -9.35 7.65 -10.17
C GLY A 189 -8.66 6.95 -9.01
N THR A 190 -8.74 5.62 -8.97
CA THR A 190 -8.06 4.78 -7.98
C THR A 190 -6.54 4.95 -8.06
N PHE A 191 -5.96 4.95 -9.27
CA PHE A 191 -4.52 5.15 -9.46
C PHE A 191 -4.07 6.52 -8.97
N LEU A 192 -4.80 7.59 -9.33
CA LEU A 192 -4.46 8.95 -8.93
C LEU A 192 -4.51 9.11 -7.40
N ASN A 193 -5.52 8.51 -6.77
CA ASN A 193 -5.68 8.52 -5.31
C ASN A 193 -4.55 7.72 -4.62
N ALA A 194 -4.29 6.50 -5.08
CA ALA A 194 -3.23 5.63 -4.56
C ALA A 194 -1.81 6.14 -4.84
N ALA A 195 -1.60 6.94 -5.89
CA ALA A 195 -0.29 7.53 -6.17
C ALA A 195 0.03 8.69 -5.20
N GLY A 196 -0.96 9.53 -4.85
CA GLY A 196 -0.80 10.59 -3.86
C GLY A 196 0.44 11.48 -4.09
N ILE A 197 1.27 11.65 -3.04
CA ILE A 197 2.52 12.45 -3.11
C ILE A 197 3.55 11.85 -4.08
N ASN A 198 3.43 10.57 -4.45
CA ASN A 198 4.38 9.96 -5.34
C ASN A 198 4.33 10.55 -6.75
N LEU A 199 3.20 11.15 -7.17
CA LEU A 199 3.09 11.92 -8.41
C LEU A 199 4.11 13.07 -8.49
N LEU A 200 4.54 13.59 -7.34
CA LEU A 200 5.65 14.54 -7.23
C LEU A 200 7.00 13.82 -7.09
N SER A 201 7.07 12.75 -6.31
CA SER A 201 8.32 12.04 -6.03
C SER A 201 8.96 11.42 -7.29
N TRP A 202 8.14 10.83 -8.19
CA TRP A 202 8.61 10.12 -9.37
C TRP A 202 9.32 11.05 -10.37
N PRO A 203 8.72 12.18 -10.80
CA PRO A 203 9.42 13.10 -11.69
C PRO A 203 10.65 13.75 -11.02
N LEU A 204 10.65 13.95 -9.69
CA LEU A 204 11.83 14.42 -8.97
C LEU A 204 12.99 13.42 -9.05
N MET A 205 12.72 12.13 -8.85
CA MET A 205 13.76 11.09 -8.97
C MET A 205 14.22 10.90 -10.41
N LEU A 206 13.30 10.82 -11.37
CA LEU A 206 13.63 10.64 -12.78
C LEU A 206 14.41 11.84 -13.35
N GLY A 207 13.87 13.05 -13.17
CA GLY A 207 14.51 14.28 -13.61
C GLY A 207 15.80 14.55 -12.84
N GLY A 208 15.82 14.31 -11.54
CA GLY A 208 17.00 14.44 -10.69
C GLY A 208 18.15 13.52 -11.14
N ALA A 209 17.86 12.25 -11.40
CA ALA A 209 18.84 11.30 -11.91
C ALA A 209 19.38 11.74 -13.27
N TRP A 210 18.52 12.18 -14.18
CA TRP A 210 18.94 12.71 -15.49
C TRP A 210 19.84 13.96 -15.36
N VAL A 211 19.52 14.88 -14.46
CA VAL A 211 20.35 16.06 -14.17
C VAL A 211 21.68 15.67 -13.53
N ALA A 212 21.68 14.70 -12.61
CA ALA A 212 22.88 14.19 -11.96
C ALA A 212 23.83 13.53 -12.98
N LEU A 213 23.29 12.73 -13.91
CA LEU A 213 24.04 12.11 -15.01
C LEU A 213 24.70 13.14 -15.95
N ARG A 214 24.19 14.37 -16.00
CA ARG A 214 24.79 15.51 -16.71
C ARG A 214 25.83 16.27 -15.89
N GLY A 215 26.26 15.73 -14.74
CA GLY A 215 27.28 16.32 -13.88
C GLY A 215 26.78 17.47 -13.00
N ARG A 216 25.46 17.67 -12.87
CA ARG A 216 24.90 18.76 -12.06
C ARG A 216 24.51 18.27 -10.66
N PRO A 217 25.12 18.81 -9.59
CA PRO A 217 24.91 18.31 -8.22
C PRO A 217 23.48 18.51 -7.71
N ALA A 218 22.77 19.52 -8.23
CA ALA A 218 21.36 19.76 -7.91
C ALA A 218 20.45 18.56 -8.26
N GLY A 219 20.81 17.76 -9.27
CA GLY A 219 20.06 16.56 -9.64
C GLY A 219 20.04 15.52 -8.53
N LEU A 220 21.17 15.33 -7.85
CA LEU A 220 21.26 14.36 -6.75
C LEU A 220 20.40 14.76 -5.54
N LEU A 221 20.30 16.06 -5.25
CA LEU A 221 19.40 16.57 -4.21
C LEU A 221 17.94 16.28 -4.55
N ALA A 222 17.54 16.44 -5.82
CA ALA A 222 16.20 16.09 -6.27
C ALA A 222 15.90 14.59 -6.14
N VAL A 223 16.87 13.71 -6.46
CA VAL A 223 16.75 12.26 -6.21
C VAL A 223 16.56 11.99 -4.72
N CYS A 224 17.37 12.60 -3.85
CA CYS A 224 17.28 12.37 -2.41
C CYS A 224 15.95 12.85 -1.82
N ALA A 225 15.44 13.99 -2.30
CA ALA A 225 14.14 14.52 -1.90
C ALA A 225 12.99 13.61 -2.36
N GLY A 226 13.00 13.18 -3.62
CA GLY A 226 11.99 12.24 -4.14
C GLY A 226 12.03 10.89 -3.40
N ALA A 227 13.22 10.34 -3.17
CA ALA A 227 13.39 9.10 -2.42
C ALA A 227 12.89 9.19 -0.96
N ALA A 228 13.11 10.34 -0.31
CA ALA A 228 12.57 10.59 1.03
C ALA A 228 11.04 10.62 1.03
N LEU A 229 10.42 11.31 0.06
CA LEU A 229 8.96 11.35 -0.08
C LEU A 229 8.37 9.96 -0.33
N THR A 230 8.99 9.16 -1.20
CA THR A 230 8.57 7.78 -1.45
C THR A 230 8.65 6.91 -0.21
N ALA A 231 9.75 7.00 0.56
CA ALA A 231 9.91 6.22 1.79
C ALA A 231 8.87 6.58 2.86
N VAL A 232 8.52 7.87 2.99
CA VAL A 232 7.46 8.32 3.90
C VAL A 232 6.10 7.84 3.43
N PHE A 233 5.83 7.91 2.12
CA PHE A 233 4.54 7.53 1.56
C PHE A 233 4.24 6.03 1.69
N VAL A 234 5.24 5.16 1.47
CA VAL A 234 5.06 3.70 1.53
C VAL A 234 5.05 3.15 2.96
N LEU A 235 5.25 4.00 3.96
CA LEU A 235 5.37 3.59 5.36
C LEU A 235 4.10 2.91 5.92
N PRO A 236 2.86 3.31 5.58
CA PRO A 236 1.66 2.58 5.98
C PRO A 236 1.59 1.15 5.41
N ASP A 237 2.26 0.89 4.28
CA ASP A 237 2.27 -0.41 3.60
C ASP A 237 3.16 -1.46 4.26
N VAL A 238 3.88 -1.11 5.33
CA VAL A 238 4.62 -2.10 6.14
C VAL A 238 3.69 -3.09 6.83
N THR A 239 2.38 -2.81 6.88
CA THR A 239 1.34 -3.78 7.24
C THR A 239 1.40 -5.03 6.36
N SER A 240 1.89 -4.93 5.12
CA SER A 240 2.13 -6.07 4.23
C SER A 240 3.12 -7.09 4.80
N PHE A 241 4.03 -6.68 5.68
CA PHE A 241 4.97 -7.58 6.35
C PHE A 241 4.32 -8.44 7.42
N HIS A 242 3.11 -8.08 7.86
CA HIS A 242 2.42 -8.73 8.98
C HIS A 242 1.12 -9.41 8.58
N ARG A 243 0.53 -9.04 7.45
CA ARG A 243 -0.79 -9.54 7.02
C ARG A 243 -0.69 -10.56 5.90
N ALA A 244 -1.60 -11.53 5.91
CA ALA A 244 -1.61 -12.61 4.92
C ALA A 244 -2.22 -12.19 3.57
N VAL A 245 -3.33 -11.44 3.61
CA VAL A 245 -4.12 -10.99 2.46
C VAL A 245 -3.85 -9.51 2.25
N LEU A 246 -3.38 -9.16 1.07
CA LEU A 246 -2.89 -7.82 0.75
C LEU A 246 -3.76 -7.20 -0.35
N PRO A 247 -4.05 -5.88 -0.29
CA PRO A 247 -4.77 -5.17 -1.35
C PRO A 247 -3.83 -4.92 -2.54
N PHE A 248 -3.45 -6.00 -3.23
CA PHE A 248 -2.47 -6.00 -4.31
C PHE A 248 -2.78 -7.11 -5.33
N ALA A 249 -2.87 -6.73 -6.60
CA ALA A 249 -3.08 -7.67 -7.70
C ALA A 249 -1.76 -8.38 -8.07
N GLY A 250 -1.48 -9.48 -7.36
CA GLY A 250 -0.34 -10.34 -7.64
C GLY A 250 0.08 -11.19 -6.44
N PRO A 251 1.21 -11.90 -6.52
CA PRO A 251 1.72 -12.68 -5.41
C PRO A 251 2.05 -11.77 -4.22
N ALA A 252 1.61 -12.14 -3.02
CA ALA A 252 1.87 -11.35 -1.82
C ALA A 252 3.37 -11.17 -1.51
N ALA A 253 4.23 -12.08 -1.98
CA ALA A 253 5.68 -11.92 -1.87
C ALA A 253 6.22 -10.77 -2.73
N LEU A 254 5.65 -10.55 -3.93
CA LEU A 254 6.03 -9.45 -4.80
C LEU A 254 5.72 -8.11 -4.13
N GLU A 255 4.51 -7.97 -3.57
CA GLU A 255 4.13 -6.76 -2.83
C GLU A 255 5.12 -6.42 -1.70
N ARG A 256 5.48 -7.41 -0.88
CA ARG A 256 6.46 -7.21 0.20
C ARG A 256 7.84 -6.82 -0.33
N ILE A 257 8.28 -7.39 -1.45
CA ILE A 257 9.54 -6.99 -2.11
C ILE A 257 9.46 -5.53 -2.57
N LEU A 258 8.35 -5.11 -3.18
CA LEU A 258 8.16 -3.74 -3.65
C LEU A 258 8.19 -2.75 -2.48
N VAL A 259 7.50 -3.05 -1.37
CA VAL A 259 7.54 -2.24 -0.15
C VAL A 259 8.95 -2.18 0.45
N VAL A 260 9.68 -3.30 0.53
CA VAL A 260 11.08 -3.33 0.98
C VAL A 260 11.97 -2.45 0.12
N LEU A 261 11.84 -2.51 -1.21
CA LEU A 261 12.65 -1.72 -2.14
C LEU A 261 12.32 -0.23 -2.03
N ALA A 262 11.04 0.13 -2.06
CA ALA A 262 10.60 1.53 -1.96
C ALA A 262 11.00 2.15 -0.60
N LEU A 263 10.74 1.44 0.51
CA LEU A 263 11.05 1.92 1.86
C LEU A 263 12.55 1.92 2.12
N GLY A 264 13.22 0.78 1.91
CA GLY A 264 14.62 0.58 2.27
C GLY A 264 15.56 1.41 1.41
N LEU A 265 15.42 1.37 0.08
CA LEU A 265 16.27 2.17 -0.80
C LEU A 265 15.92 3.66 -0.69
N GLY A 266 14.63 4.00 -0.60
CA GLY A 266 14.18 5.37 -0.42
C GLY A 266 14.79 6.01 0.83
N ALA A 267 14.69 5.33 1.97
CA ALA A 267 15.28 5.77 3.23
C ALA A 267 16.81 5.85 3.16
N GLY A 268 17.48 4.85 2.58
CA GLY A 268 18.94 4.84 2.45
C GLY A 268 19.47 5.99 1.61
N VAL A 269 18.82 6.28 0.48
CA VAL A 269 19.17 7.42 -0.39
C VAL A 269 18.92 8.75 0.33
N ALA A 270 17.79 8.89 1.05
CA ALA A 270 17.49 10.07 1.84
C ALA A 270 18.53 10.33 2.95
N ILE A 271 18.95 9.29 3.68
CA ILE A 271 19.99 9.37 4.73
C ILE A 271 21.33 9.80 4.14
N ALA A 272 21.70 9.27 2.97
CA ALA A 272 22.91 9.68 2.27
C ALA A 272 22.87 11.17 1.88
N GLY A 273 21.76 11.63 1.31
CA GLY A 273 21.54 13.04 0.96
C GLY A 273 21.61 13.98 2.16
N ALA A 274 20.96 13.63 3.27
CA ALA A 274 21.00 14.40 4.52
C ALA A 274 22.43 14.51 5.09
N SER A 275 23.22 13.44 4.97
CA SER A 275 24.63 13.44 5.39
C SER A 275 25.46 14.43 4.57
N VAL A 276 25.24 14.49 3.25
CA VAL A 276 25.92 15.43 2.35
C VAL A 276 25.56 16.87 2.70
N LEU A 277 24.27 17.19 2.85
CA LEU A 277 23.80 18.53 3.22
C LEU A 277 24.39 18.99 4.54
N ARG A 278 24.46 18.10 5.53
CA ARG A 278 25.09 18.40 6.82
C ARG A 278 26.58 18.73 6.67
N THR A 279 27.33 17.97 5.88
CA THR A 279 28.76 18.24 5.66
C THR A 279 28.97 19.58 4.96
N LEU A 280 28.13 19.94 3.99
CA LEU A 280 28.20 21.23 3.32
C LEU A 280 27.90 22.40 4.27
N ALA A 281 26.84 22.28 5.08
CA ALA A 281 26.48 23.29 6.07
C ALA A 281 27.60 23.52 7.10
N GLN A 282 28.25 22.44 7.57
CA GLN A 282 29.38 22.55 8.49
C GLN A 282 30.59 23.26 7.87
N ARG A 283 30.87 23.05 6.58
CA ARG A 283 31.96 23.76 5.88
C ARG A 283 31.66 25.24 5.69
N ALA A 284 30.41 25.59 5.41
CA ALA A 284 29.99 26.99 5.29
C ALA A 284 30.14 27.75 6.62
N ALA A 285 29.70 27.16 7.74
CA ALA A 285 29.83 27.77 9.06
C ALA A 285 31.29 28.05 9.46
N VAL A 286 32.20 27.10 9.20
CA VAL A 286 33.64 27.30 9.46
C VAL A 286 34.25 28.40 8.58
N ALA A 287 33.75 28.57 7.35
CA ALA A 287 34.19 29.64 6.47
C ALA A 287 33.70 31.03 6.93
N GLU A 288 32.52 31.10 7.58
CA GLU A 288 31.98 32.34 8.16
C GLU A 288 32.66 32.73 9.47
N GLU A 289 33.09 31.77 10.31
CA GLU A 289 33.81 32.03 11.57
C GLU A 289 35.31 32.36 11.36
N GLY A 290 35.86 32.07 10.18
CA GLY A 290 37.26 32.34 9.83
C GLY A 290 37.49 33.69 9.13
N VAL A 291 36.46 34.54 9.01
CA VAL A 291 36.48 35.90 8.46
C VAL A 291 36.26 36.90 9.59
#